data_AF-X6F337-F1
#
_entry.id   AF-X6F337-F1
#
_cell.length_a   1.000
_cell.length_b   1.000
_cell.length_c   1.000
_cell.angle_alpha   90.00
_cell.angle_beta   90.00
_cell.angle_gamma   90.00
#
_symmetry.space_group_name_H-M   'P 1'
#
loop_
_entity.id
_entity.type
_entity.pdbx_description
1 polymer ?
#
loop_
_entity_poly.entity_id
_entity_poly.type
_entity_poly.pdbx_seq_one_letter_code
_entity_poly.pdbx_strand_id
1 'polypeptide(L)'
;MPRTEDRRLSRRHAAQGELRQAPRRGEPRPAGQDRLAKTGFNDCIASGKDHKFCTKEFSKTAGPRACDKAHPCRADYICTEGYDDLPEAKPGEGTCIPPCFIFQFRVDGHPRSWKQDVSE
;
A
#
# COMPACT_ATOMS: atom_id res chain seq x y z
N MET A 1 -27.05 -18.07 52.43
CA MET A 1 -25.67 -18.11 51.93
C MET A 1 -25.39 -19.50 51.38
N PRO A 2 -25.41 -19.65 50.05
CA PRO A 2 -24.20 -20.04 49.32
C PRO A 2 -23.85 -19.03 48.22
N ARG A 3 -22.55 -19.01 47.88
CA ARG A 3 -21.85 -17.95 47.17
C ARG A 3 -22.20 -17.83 45.69
N THR A 4 -22.21 -16.58 45.24
CA THR A 4 -22.29 -16.01 43.89
C THR A 4 -21.14 -16.44 42.94
N GLU A 5 -20.57 -17.63 43.10
CA GLU A 5 -19.35 -18.08 42.40
C GLU A 5 -19.63 -18.90 41.12
N ASP A 6 -20.85 -19.42 40.92
CA ASP A 6 -21.14 -20.32 39.80
C ASP A 6 -21.38 -19.62 38.45
N ARG A 7 -21.52 -18.29 38.44
CA ARG A 7 -21.64 -17.51 37.19
C ARG A 7 -20.31 -17.13 36.55
N ARG A 8 -19.18 -17.42 37.21
CA ARG A 8 -17.83 -17.09 36.69
C ARG A 8 -17.19 -18.22 35.89
N LEU A 9 -17.70 -19.44 35.96
CA LEU A 9 -17.08 -20.59 35.28
C LEU A 9 -17.56 -20.80 33.82
N SER A 10 -18.59 -20.07 33.39
CA SER A 10 -19.05 -20.07 31.98
C SER A 10 -18.30 -19.04 31.10
N ARG A 11 -17.30 -18.33 31.67
CA ARG A 11 -16.42 -17.39 30.94
C ARG A 11 -15.15 -18.05 30.38
N ARG A 12 -15.13 -19.38 30.28
CA ARG A 12 -14.05 -20.12 29.64
C ARG A 12 -14.68 -20.86 28.48
N HIS A 13 -14.36 -20.41 27.27
CA HIS A 13 -14.46 -21.08 25.97
C HIS A 13 -15.06 -20.16 24.89
N ALA A 14 -14.26 -20.00 23.83
CA ALA A 14 -14.58 -19.39 22.55
C ALA A 14 -14.65 -17.85 22.47
N ALA A 15 -13.48 -17.21 22.44
CA ALA A 15 -13.19 -16.12 21.51
C ALA A 15 -11.68 -15.83 21.47
N GLN A 16 -10.88 -16.81 21.05
CA GLN A 16 -9.57 -16.51 20.47
C GLN A 16 -9.79 -16.10 19.01
N GLY A 17 -10.45 -14.95 18.83
CA GLY A 17 -10.30 -14.16 17.63
C GLY A 17 -9.46 -12.97 18.05
N GLU A 18 -8.24 -12.84 17.52
CA GLU A 18 -7.44 -11.63 17.67
C GLU A 18 -8.27 -10.45 17.16
N LEU A 19 -8.96 -9.75 18.07
CA LEU A 19 -9.46 -8.41 17.79
C LEU A 19 -8.22 -7.56 17.55
N ARG A 20 -7.88 -7.35 16.27
CA ARG A 20 -7.00 -6.27 15.87
C ARG A 20 -7.62 -4.99 16.42
N GLN A 21 -7.02 -4.47 17.48
CA GLN A 21 -7.46 -3.23 18.11
C GLN A 21 -7.48 -2.14 17.05
N ALA A 22 -8.56 -1.35 17.01
CA ALA A 22 -8.59 -0.16 16.17
C ALA A 22 -7.41 0.74 16.58
N PRO A 23 -6.59 1.23 15.64
CA PRO A 23 -5.45 2.07 15.97
C PRO A 23 -5.94 3.31 16.71
N ARG A 24 -5.27 3.63 17.83
CA ARG A 24 -5.56 4.84 18.60
C ARG A 24 -5.35 6.06 17.71
N ARG A 25 -6.17 7.10 17.88
CA ARG A 25 -6.01 8.37 17.16
C ARG A 25 -4.63 8.95 17.49
N GLY A 26 -3.69 8.87 16.54
CA GLY A 26 -2.29 9.29 16.71
C GLY A 26 -1.26 8.16 16.64
N GLU A 27 -1.67 6.89 16.62
CA GLU A 27 -0.76 5.76 16.37
C GLU A 27 -0.32 5.78 14.90
N PRO A 28 0.98 5.61 14.59
CA PRO A 28 1.43 5.41 13.21
C PRO A 28 0.71 4.19 12.63
N ARG A 29 -0.05 4.40 11.55
CA ARG A 29 -0.59 3.26 10.78
C ARG A 29 0.58 2.34 10.38
N PRO A 30 0.34 1.02 10.32
CA PRO A 30 1.35 0.11 9.79
C PRO A 30 1.79 0.61 8.41
N ALA A 31 3.09 0.50 8.15
CA ALA A 31 3.65 0.81 6.85
C ALA A 31 2.87 0.02 5.78
N GLY A 32 2.38 0.72 4.76
CA GLY A 32 1.92 0.06 3.55
C GLY A 32 3.13 -0.41 2.75
N GLN A 33 3.00 -1.51 2.00
CA GLN A 33 4.06 -1.93 1.11
C GLN A 33 3.92 -1.23 -0.25
N ASP A 34 5.03 -0.67 -0.71
CA ASP A 34 5.16 -0.03 -2.02
C ASP A 34 6.47 -0.46 -2.68
N ARG A 35 6.75 0.02 -3.89
CA ARG A 35 7.95 -0.30 -4.65
C ARG A 35 8.86 0.91 -4.78
N LEU A 36 10.13 0.72 -4.44
CA LEU A 36 11.20 1.64 -4.78
C LEU A 36 12.05 1.03 -5.88
N ALA A 37 12.46 1.85 -6.85
CA ALA A 37 13.42 1.43 -7.86
C ALA A 37 14.70 0.85 -7.23
N LYS A 38 15.20 -0.24 -7.80
CA LYS A 38 16.56 -0.77 -7.51
C LYS A 38 17.44 -0.60 -8.76
N THR A 39 18.72 -0.96 -8.64
CA THR A 39 19.68 -0.92 -9.74
C THR A 39 19.13 -1.57 -11.00
N GLY A 40 19.29 -0.90 -12.15
CA GLY A 40 18.81 -1.36 -13.46
C GLY A 40 17.39 -0.90 -13.83
N PHE A 41 16.66 -0.23 -12.94
CA PHE A 41 15.31 0.26 -13.26
C PHE A 41 15.32 1.27 -14.42
N ASN A 42 16.21 2.27 -14.36
CA ASN A 42 16.30 3.29 -15.42
C ASN A 42 16.75 2.67 -16.75
N ASP A 43 17.66 1.70 -16.74
CA ASP A 43 18.11 1.01 -17.96
C ASP A 43 16.97 0.19 -18.59
N CYS A 44 16.18 -0.51 -17.76
CA CYS A 44 15.02 -1.26 -18.21
C CYS A 44 14.02 -0.34 -18.94
N ILE A 45 13.72 0.79 -18.32
CA ILE A 45 12.79 1.78 -18.85
C ILE A 45 13.34 2.45 -20.12
N ALA A 46 14.61 2.87 -20.11
CA ALA A 46 15.27 3.49 -21.27
C ALA A 46 15.33 2.55 -22.49
N SER A 47 15.27 1.24 -22.27
CA SER A 47 15.19 0.23 -23.35
C SER A 47 13.80 0.10 -23.99
N GLY A 48 12.81 0.92 -23.57
CA GLY A 48 11.45 0.90 -24.10
C GLY A 48 10.59 -0.27 -23.62
N LYS A 49 11.02 -0.97 -22.57
CA LYS A 49 10.22 -2.03 -21.95
C LYS A 49 9.02 -1.45 -21.21
N ASP A 50 8.00 -2.27 -21.05
CA ASP A 50 6.79 -1.90 -20.33
C ASP A 50 7.09 -1.50 -18.87
N HIS A 51 6.47 -0.42 -18.41
CA HIS A 51 6.68 0.10 -17.05
C HIS A 51 6.26 -0.94 -15.99
N LYS A 52 5.15 -1.68 -16.18
CA LYS A 52 4.72 -2.71 -15.22
C LYS A 52 5.77 -3.82 -15.11
N PHE A 53 6.38 -4.21 -16.22
CA PHE A 53 7.53 -5.13 -16.21
C PHE A 53 8.71 -4.55 -15.43
N CYS A 54 9.18 -3.34 -15.75
CA CYS A 54 10.35 -2.75 -15.09
C CYS A 54 10.11 -2.51 -13.59
N THR A 55 8.91 -2.09 -13.20
CA THR A 55 8.52 -1.95 -11.80
C THR A 55 8.47 -3.28 -11.08
N LYS A 56 8.07 -4.38 -11.73
CA LYS A 56 8.07 -5.70 -11.10
C LYS A 56 9.49 -6.25 -10.92
N GLU A 57 10.30 -6.21 -11.98
CA GLU A 57 11.62 -6.85 -11.99
C GLU A 57 12.70 -6.00 -11.32
N PHE A 58 12.65 -4.69 -11.48
CA PHE A 58 13.67 -3.72 -11.05
C PHE A 58 13.19 -2.81 -9.92
N SER A 59 12.34 -3.32 -9.03
CA SER A 59 12.06 -2.66 -7.75
C SER A 59 12.36 -3.55 -6.54
N LYS A 60 12.30 -2.94 -5.36
CA LYS A 60 12.27 -3.59 -4.06
C LYS A 60 11.08 -3.07 -3.26
N THR A 61 10.54 -3.91 -2.41
CA THR A 61 9.52 -3.49 -1.45
C THR A 61 10.08 -2.44 -0.50
N ALA A 62 9.29 -1.41 -0.25
CA ALA A 62 9.53 -0.39 0.77
C ALA A 62 8.27 -0.24 1.63
N GLY A 63 8.44 0.33 2.81
CA GLY A 63 7.35 0.56 3.76
C GLY A 63 6.95 2.03 3.88
N PRO A 64 6.41 2.71 2.85
CA PRO A 64 5.84 4.04 3.04
C PRO A 64 4.60 4.00 3.93
N ARG A 65 4.14 5.17 4.36
CA ARG A 65 2.94 5.28 5.17
C ARG A 65 1.72 4.83 4.35
N ALA A 66 0.87 3.99 4.92
CA ALA A 66 -0.44 3.69 4.34
C ALA A 66 -1.37 4.92 4.34
N CYS A 67 -2.31 4.95 3.40
CA CYS A 67 -3.34 5.98 3.29
C CYS A 67 -4.69 5.42 2.86
N ASP A 68 -5.75 6.16 3.17
CA ASP A 68 -7.13 5.92 2.74
C ASP A 68 -7.93 7.23 2.91
N LYS A 69 -9.25 7.19 2.66
CA LYS A 69 -10.13 8.38 2.78
C LYS A 69 -10.16 9.00 4.18
N ALA A 70 -10.08 8.19 5.24
CA ALA A 70 -10.08 8.66 6.63
C ALA A 70 -8.67 9.07 7.10
N HIS A 71 -7.62 8.54 6.46
CA HIS A 71 -6.22 8.79 6.77
C HIS A 71 -5.49 9.29 5.53
N PRO A 72 -5.69 10.57 5.13
CA PRO A 72 -5.02 11.14 3.97
C PRO A 72 -3.51 11.29 4.23
N CYS A 73 -2.75 11.33 3.15
CA CYS A 73 -1.33 11.66 3.20
C CYS A 73 -1.08 13.08 3.70
N ARG A 74 0.19 13.40 4.00
CA ARG A 74 0.61 14.79 4.20
C ARG A 74 0.32 15.59 2.92
N ALA A 75 0.11 16.90 3.04
CA ALA A 75 -0.33 17.75 1.93
C ALA A 75 0.59 17.75 0.69
N ASP A 76 1.86 17.42 0.88
CA ASP A 76 2.90 17.29 -0.15
C ASP A 76 3.10 15.85 -0.66
N TYR A 77 2.21 14.92 -0.30
CA TYR A 77 2.19 13.53 -0.72
C TYR A 77 0.83 13.18 -1.31
N ILE A 78 0.84 12.24 -2.25
CA ILE A 78 -0.37 11.71 -2.88
C ILE A 78 -0.60 10.27 -2.43
N CYS A 79 -1.87 9.90 -2.28
CA CYS A 79 -2.26 8.53 -1.98
C CYS A 79 -2.41 7.77 -3.29
N THR A 80 -1.53 6.81 -3.54
CA THR A 80 -1.58 5.93 -4.72
C THR A 80 -2.02 4.54 -4.34
N GLU A 81 -2.70 3.86 -5.26
CA GLU A 81 -3.04 2.45 -5.09
C GLU A 81 -1.78 1.62 -4.87
N GLY A 82 -1.84 0.68 -3.92
CA GLY A 82 -0.76 -0.29 -3.71
C GLY A 82 -0.69 -1.31 -4.84
N TYR A 83 0.41 -2.05 -4.93
CA TYR A 83 0.53 -3.14 -5.91
C TYR A 83 -0.26 -4.35 -5.43
N ASP A 84 -1.16 -4.85 -6.28
CA ASP A 84 -2.07 -5.98 -6.02
C ASP A 84 -1.35 -7.31 -5.72
N ASP A 85 -0.11 -7.45 -6.16
CA ASP A 85 0.75 -8.60 -5.90
C ASP A 85 1.54 -8.52 -4.57
N LEU A 86 1.34 -7.48 -3.76
CA LEU A 86 1.93 -7.36 -2.43
C LEU A 86 1.00 -7.90 -1.34
N PRO A 87 1.51 -8.63 -0.31
CA PRO A 87 0.67 -9.30 0.70
C PRO A 87 -0.24 -8.37 1.51
N GLU A 88 0.16 -7.11 1.67
CA GLU A 88 -0.52 -6.09 2.48
C GLU A 88 -1.44 -5.19 1.66
N ALA A 89 -1.54 -5.43 0.34
CA ALA A 89 -2.44 -4.68 -0.51
C ALA A 89 -3.90 -4.98 -0.14
N LYS A 90 -4.65 -3.93 0.22
CA LYS A 90 -6.07 -4.02 0.52
C LYS A 90 -6.85 -3.07 -0.38
N PRO A 91 -8.01 -3.51 -0.91
CA PRO A 91 -8.89 -2.62 -1.67
C PRO A 91 -9.24 -1.36 -0.88
N GLY A 92 -9.10 -0.19 -1.51
CA GLY A 92 -9.38 1.10 -0.88
C GLY A 92 -8.29 1.61 0.08
N GLU A 93 -7.18 0.88 0.24
CA GLU A 93 -5.97 1.38 0.89
C GLU A 93 -4.88 1.66 -0.17
N GLY A 94 -4.02 2.63 0.13
CA GLY A 94 -2.90 3.01 -0.71
C GLY A 94 -1.64 3.32 0.08
N THR A 95 -0.63 3.82 -0.62
CA THR A 95 0.64 4.26 -0.05
C THR A 95 0.87 5.74 -0.36
N CYS A 96 1.47 6.45 0.60
CA CYS A 96 1.84 7.85 0.41
C CYS A 96 3.16 7.96 -0.34
N ILE A 97 3.13 8.53 -1.54
CA ILE A 97 4.34 8.80 -2.34
C ILE A 97 4.52 10.30 -2.62
N PRO A 98 5.78 10.79 -2.72
CA PRO A 98 6.06 12.14 -3.20
C PRO A 98 5.56 12.35 -4.63
N PRO A 99 4.92 13.50 -4.96
CA PRO A 99 4.43 13.81 -6.29
C PRO A 99 5.52 13.81 -7.37
N CYS A 100 6.77 14.12 -7.00
CA CYS A 100 7.89 14.16 -7.94
C CYS A 100 8.12 12.82 -8.67
N PHE A 101 7.81 11.68 -8.03
CA PHE A 101 7.92 10.38 -8.69
C PHE A 101 6.90 10.21 -9.82
N ILE A 102 5.66 10.72 -9.67
CA ILE A 102 4.66 10.66 -10.75
C ILE A 102 4.99 11.63 -11.88
N PHE A 103 5.41 12.85 -11.54
CA PHE A 103 5.69 13.86 -12.56
C PHE A 103 6.86 13.44 -13.45
N GLN A 104 7.90 12.80 -12.90
CA GLN A 104 9.02 12.28 -13.69
C GLN A 104 8.54 11.36 -14.82
N PHE A 105 7.70 10.36 -14.50
CA PHE A 105 7.19 9.42 -15.51
C PHE A 105 6.37 10.11 -16.62
N ARG A 106 5.61 11.17 -16.27
CA ARG A 106 4.79 11.89 -17.24
C ARG A 106 5.60 12.85 -18.12
N VAL A 107 6.53 13.61 -17.52
CA VAL A 107 7.36 14.60 -18.23
C VAL A 107 8.29 13.90 -19.23
N ASP A 108 8.87 12.78 -18.83
CA ASP A 108 9.79 12.01 -19.68
C ASP A 108 9.05 11.18 -20.75
N GLY A 109 7.72 11.30 -20.85
CA GLY A 109 6.93 10.61 -21.87
C GLY A 109 7.02 9.09 -21.78
N HIS A 110 7.20 8.53 -20.58
CA HIS A 110 7.27 7.08 -20.43
C HIS A 110 5.99 6.45 -20.96
N PRO A 111 6.08 5.37 -21.76
CA PRO A 111 4.90 4.73 -22.29
C PRO A 111 3.99 4.35 -21.13
N ARG A 112 2.80 4.94 -21.09
CA ARG A 112 1.75 4.51 -20.16
C ARG A 112 1.55 3.02 -20.44
N SER A 113 1.24 2.23 -19.42
CA SER A 113 0.72 0.86 -19.60
C SER A 113 -0.64 0.82 -20.34
N TRP A 114 -1.07 1.94 -20.92
CA TRP A 114 -2.25 2.10 -21.72
C TRP A 114 -1.89 1.95 -23.20
N LYS A 115 -2.50 0.96 -23.87
CA LYS A 115 -2.60 1.01 -25.33
C LYS A 115 -3.31 2.30 -25.68
N GLN A 116 -2.60 3.28 -26.24
CA GLN A 116 -3.28 4.29 -27.04
C GLN A 116 -3.79 3.55 -28.26
N ASP A 117 -5.11 3.34 -28.34
CA ASP A 117 -5.76 3.19 -29.64
C ASP A 117 -5.59 4.56 -30.32
N VAL A 118 -4.46 4.73 -31.00
CA VAL A 118 -4.29 5.83 -31.95
C VAL A 118 -5.10 5.42 -33.17
N SER A 119 -6.32 5.93 -33.27
CA SER A 119 -6.97 6.18 -34.54
C SER A 119 -7.16 7.68 -34.64
N GLU A 120 -6.33 8.25 -35.51
CA GLU A 120 -6.36 9.58 -36.16
C GLU A 120 -7.15 10.72 -35.50
#